data_AF-A0A9Q3ACQ8-F1
#
_entry.id   AF-A0A9Q3ACQ8-F1
#
_cell.length_a   1.000
_cell.length_b   1.000
_cell.length_c   1.000
_cell.angle_alpha   90.00
_cell.angle_beta   90.00
_cell.angle_gamma   90.00
#
_symmetry.space_group_name_H-M   'P 1'
#
loop_
_entity.id
_entity.type
_entity.pdbx_description
1 polymer ?
#
loop_
_entity_poly.entity_id
_entity_poly.type
_entity_poly.pdbx_seq_one_letter_code
_entity_poly.pdbx_strand_id
1 'polypeptide(L)'
;MTTDASTPISNVQQLIDSFNAIFAEPAPRFSMFAAGTQALQRIYIPGYVTPIYTPGAQVGVNKDMVNSVRGLLCVVQPYDQMKAGDAIEVFFGDPRVAAVRFSVLADQVGNNIEFYIPAKKVLAGIRDLFFVVTRAGATNKETSLTLKVLVRLVAPGGNDPQPDRPGHYNLLPPQLVNPPADKIVHEEDFQEIVGEDGEPALGMNVIVPAYPNMRAYDTIQFSWGGGVCRAHGTAWRRRHGYRDRRQRGQDPRGGRQRRDGTGLPHL
;
A
#
# COMPACT_ATOMS: atom_id res chain seq x y z
N MET A 1 4.20 33.53 8.87
CA MET A 1 4.03 32.32 8.06
C MET A 1 3.29 31.32 8.90
N THR A 2 1.96 31.31 8.79
CA THR A 2 1.06 30.46 9.59
C THR A 2 0.87 29.14 8.85
N THR A 3 1.37 28.06 9.44
CA THR A 3 1.03 26.68 9.08
C THR A 3 -0.45 26.47 9.35
N ASP A 4 -1.23 26.26 8.28
CA ASP A 4 -2.65 25.99 8.38
C ASP A 4 -2.86 24.58 8.95
N ALA A 5 -3.45 24.51 10.13
CA ALA A 5 -3.80 23.27 10.78
C ALA A 5 -5.00 22.66 10.05
N SER A 6 -4.80 21.47 9.48
CA SER A 6 -5.82 20.70 8.76
C SER A 6 -7.13 20.61 9.56
N THR A 7 -8.17 21.24 9.04
CA THR A 7 -9.54 21.22 9.54
C THR A 7 -10.06 19.78 9.67
N PRO A 8 -10.80 19.42 10.73
CA PRO A 8 -11.44 18.10 10.80
C PRO A 8 -12.53 17.99 9.73
N ILE A 9 -12.33 17.10 8.76
CA ILE A 9 -13.30 16.78 7.70
C ILE A 9 -14.53 16.15 8.36
N SER A 10 -15.71 16.76 8.23
CA SER A 10 -16.88 16.47 9.08
C SER A 10 -18.09 15.86 8.36
N ASN A 11 -18.01 15.55 7.05
CA ASN A 11 -19.04 14.74 6.38
C ASN A 11 -18.46 13.69 5.41
N VAL A 12 -19.20 12.60 5.19
CA VAL A 12 -18.81 11.46 4.33
C VAL A 12 -18.56 11.90 2.89
N GLN A 13 -19.31 12.87 2.38
CA GLN A 13 -19.14 13.37 1.02
C GLN A 13 -17.78 14.04 0.82
N GLN A 14 -17.33 14.87 1.76
CA GLN A 14 -16.01 15.50 1.71
C GLN A 14 -14.88 14.48 1.76
N LEU A 15 -15.04 13.38 2.50
CA LEU A 15 -14.07 12.28 2.52
C LEU A 15 -14.01 11.56 1.17
N ILE A 16 -15.15 11.34 0.53
CA ILE A 16 -15.25 10.77 -0.81
C ILE A 16 -14.61 11.71 -1.85
N ASP A 17 -14.91 13.00 -1.78
CA ASP A 17 -14.37 14.00 -2.69
C ASP A 17 -12.84 14.08 -2.56
N SER A 18 -12.34 14.08 -1.32
CA SER A 18 -10.91 14.03 -1.03
C SER A 18 -10.26 12.75 -1.56
N PHE A 19 -10.90 11.60 -1.36
CA PHE A 19 -10.44 10.32 -1.90
C PHE A 19 -10.36 10.34 -3.44
N ASN A 20 -11.39 10.83 -4.11
CA ASN A 20 -11.39 10.91 -5.57
C ASN A 20 -10.33 11.90 -6.08
N ALA A 21 -10.11 13.02 -5.37
CA ALA A 21 -9.10 14.02 -5.73
C ALA A 21 -7.67 13.47 -5.66
N ILE A 22 -7.37 12.54 -4.74
CA ILE A 22 -6.05 11.87 -4.67
C ILE A 22 -5.71 11.13 -5.97
N PHE A 23 -6.73 10.60 -6.66
CA PHE A 23 -6.57 9.79 -7.86
C PHE A 23 -7.10 10.45 -9.13
N ALA A 24 -7.47 11.72 -9.05
CA ALA A 24 -7.81 12.52 -10.21
C ALA A 24 -6.51 12.78 -10.97
N GLU A 25 -6.45 12.37 -12.24
CA GLU A 25 -5.40 12.86 -13.13
C GLU A 25 -5.41 14.39 -13.09
N PRO A 26 -4.26 15.07 -13.03
CA PRO A 26 -4.24 16.53 -13.08
C PRO A 26 -4.97 16.95 -14.36
N ALA A 27 -6.05 17.72 -14.22
CA ALA A 27 -6.79 18.20 -15.36
C ALA A 27 -5.80 18.88 -16.32
N PRO A 28 -5.85 18.61 -17.64
CA PRO A 28 -5.03 19.34 -18.58
C PRO A 28 -5.26 20.83 -18.36
N ARG A 29 -4.18 21.63 -18.42
CA ARG A 29 -4.13 23.08 -18.06
C ARG A 29 -5.11 23.99 -18.86
N PHE A 30 -6.01 23.43 -19.67
CA PHE A 30 -7.02 24.12 -20.46
C PHE A 30 -8.42 23.47 -20.40
N SER A 31 -8.80 22.78 -19.33
CA SER A 31 -10.21 22.37 -19.16
C SER A 31 -10.99 23.41 -18.36
N MET A 32 -11.67 24.33 -19.05
CA MET A 32 -12.58 25.33 -18.46
C MET A 32 -14.03 24.80 -18.31
N PHE A 33 -14.25 23.49 -18.47
CA PHE A 33 -15.55 22.84 -18.29
C PHE A 33 -15.38 21.45 -17.68
N ALA A 34 -15.70 21.29 -16.40
CA ALA A 34 -16.05 19.99 -15.82
C ALA A 34 -16.81 20.15 -14.49
N ALA A 35 -17.94 20.86 -14.53
CA ALA A 35 -18.98 20.67 -13.54
C ALA A 35 -20.19 20.08 -14.28
N GLY A 36 -20.43 18.78 -14.14
CA GLY A 36 -21.72 18.21 -14.59
C GLY A 36 -21.74 16.83 -15.25
N THR A 37 -20.81 15.91 -14.99
CA THR A 37 -21.02 14.50 -15.37
C THR A 37 -20.26 13.59 -14.40
N GLN A 38 -20.95 12.94 -13.46
CA GLN A 38 -20.29 11.98 -12.55
C GLN A 38 -20.01 10.68 -13.30
N ALA A 39 -18.86 10.59 -13.96
CA ALA A 39 -18.35 9.33 -14.51
C ALA A 39 -18.25 8.26 -13.41
N LEU A 40 -18.26 6.97 -13.78
CA LEU A 40 -18.16 5.87 -12.83
C LEU A 40 -16.83 5.90 -12.05
N GLN A 41 -16.88 6.46 -10.85
CA GLN A 41 -15.72 6.67 -9.98
C GLN A 41 -15.22 5.39 -9.32
N ARG A 42 -14.06 5.47 -8.66
CA ARG A 42 -13.53 4.36 -7.85
C ARG A 42 -14.45 4.10 -6.66
N ILE A 43 -14.58 2.85 -6.25
CA ILE A 43 -15.29 2.51 -5.01
C ILE A 43 -14.55 3.14 -3.83
N TYR A 44 -15.29 3.84 -2.97
CA TYR A 44 -14.74 4.41 -1.74
C TYR A 44 -14.76 3.34 -0.64
N ILE A 45 -13.66 3.24 0.12
CA ILE A 45 -13.55 2.35 1.28
C ILE A 45 -13.42 3.24 2.52
N PRO A 46 -14.45 3.37 3.36
CA PRO A 46 -14.34 4.14 4.60
C PRO A 46 -13.16 3.67 5.47
N GLY A 47 -12.34 4.61 5.95
CA GLY A 47 -11.18 4.31 6.79
C GLY A 47 -10.01 3.65 6.08
N TYR A 48 -9.93 3.73 4.75
CA TYR A 48 -8.77 3.24 3.99
C TYR A 48 -7.44 3.77 4.53
N VAL A 49 -6.39 2.96 4.46
CA VAL A 49 -5.08 3.31 4.98
C VAL A 49 -4.22 3.97 3.90
N THR A 50 -3.67 5.15 4.19
CA THR A 50 -2.64 5.85 3.42
C THR A 50 -1.70 6.63 4.35
N PRO A 51 -0.45 6.91 3.95
CA PRO A 51 0.18 6.55 2.66
C PRO A 51 0.51 5.05 2.57
N ILE A 52 0.58 4.53 1.35
CA ILE A 52 1.04 3.15 1.07
C ILE A 52 2.30 3.22 0.24
N TYR A 53 3.36 2.58 0.73
CA TYR A 53 4.67 2.54 0.06
C TYR A 53 4.89 1.27 -0.76
N THR A 54 3.97 0.30 -0.68
CA THR A 54 4.05 -0.92 -1.48
C THR A 54 3.79 -0.61 -2.95
N PRO A 55 4.74 -0.91 -3.87
CA PRO A 55 4.57 -0.63 -5.29
C PRO A 55 3.30 -1.30 -5.86
N GLY A 56 2.54 -0.55 -6.66
CA GLY A 56 1.32 -1.03 -7.31
C GLY A 56 0.07 -1.01 -6.43
N ALA A 57 0.15 -0.59 -5.17
CA ALA A 57 -1.02 -0.35 -4.32
C ALA A 57 -1.32 1.15 -4.21
N GLN A 58 -2.60 1.49 -4.13
CA GLN A 58 -3.09 2.86 -3.98
C GLN A 58 -3.57 3.13 -2.55
N VAL A 59 -4.25 2.15 -1.94
CA VAL A 59 -4.77 2.23 -0.57
C VAL A 59 -4.60 0.90 0.16
N GLY A 60 -4.65 0.93 1.50
CA GLY A 60 -4.58 -0.26 2.34
C GLY A 60 -5.91 -0.62 3.00
N VAL A 61 -6.13 -1.92 3.21
CA VAL A 61 -7.18 -2.49 4.06
C VAL A 61 -6.52 -3.41 5.07
N ASN A 62 -6.75 -3.17 6.36
CA ASN A 62 -6.27 -4.03 7.45
C ASN A 62 -7.36 -5.02 7.92
N LYS A 63 -7.01 -5.92 8.84
CA LYS A 63 -7.94 -6.91 9.41
C LYS A 63 -9.13 -6.26 10.13
N ASP A 64 -8.89 -5.18 10.87
CA ASP A 64 -9.91 -4.55 11.74
C ASP A 64 -11.03 -3.87 10.94
N MET A 65 -10.75 -3.50 9.69
CA MET A 65 -11.75 -3.00 8.74
C MET A 65 -12.68 -4.09 8.21
N VAL A 66 -12.34 -5.37 8.37
CA VAL A 66 -13.09 -6.50 7.82
C VAL A 66 -13.87 -7.17 8.93
N ASN A 67 -15.14 -6.79 9.08
CA ASN A 67 -16.02 -7.46 10.04
C ASN A 67 -16.26 -8.92 9.60
N SER A 68 -16.17 -9.86 10.55
CA SER A 68 -16.32 -11.29 10.25
C SER A 68 -17.71 -11.68 9.71
N VAL A 69 -18.75 -10.96 10.11
CA VAL A 69 -20.15 -11.22 9.73
C VAL A 69 -20.54 -10.38 8.51
N ARG A 70 -20.37 -9.06 8.60
CA ARG A 70 -20.80 -8.12 7.54
C ARG A 70 -19.82 -8.08 6.38
N GLY A 71 -18.52 -8.16 6.64
CA GLY A 71 -17.46 -7.99 5.64
C GLY A 71 -16.83 -6.59 5.67
N LEU A 72 -16.24 -6.20 4.54
CA LEU A 72 -15.63 -4.88 4.32
C LEU A 72 -16.69 -3.90 3.82
N LEU A 73 -16.90 -2.80 4.53
CA LEU A 73 -17.78 -1.71 4.09
C LEU A 73 -17.15 -0.97 2.89
N CYS A 74 -17.96 -0.75 1.87
CA CYS A 74 -17.60 -0.01 0.67
C CYS A 74 -18.77 0.86 0.22
N VAL A 75 -18.47 1.88 -0.57
CA VAL A 75 -19.45 2.85 -1.07
C VAL A 75 -19.33 3.00 -2.58
N VAL A 76 -20.43 2.74 -3.28
CA VAL A 76 -20.62 3.20 -4.67
C VAL A 76 -21.19 4.61 -4.61
N GLN A 77 -20.54 5.52 -5.31
CA GLN A 77 -20.94 6.93 -5.39
C GLN A 77 -22.01 7.09 -6.47
N PRO A 78 -22.87 8.13 -6.39
CA PRO A 78 -23.78 8.44 -7.48
C PRO A 78 -23.00 8.64 -8.79
N TYR A 79 -23.64 8.28 -9.89
CA TYR A 79 -23.06 8.35 -11.22
C TYR A 79 -24.07 8.90 -12.22
N ASP A 80 -23.57 9.34 -13.37
CA ASP A 80 -24.37 9.99 -14.39
C ASP A 80 -25.47 9.06 -14.90
N GLN A 81 -26.68 9.61 -15.03
CA GLN A 81 -27.89 8.88 -15.42
C GLN A 81 -28.21 7.65 -14.55
N MET A 82 -27.78 7.63 -13.29
CA MET A 82 -28.16 6.59 -12.33
C MET A 82 -29.67 6.42 -12.25
N LYS A 83 -30.15 5.18 -12.34
CA LYS A 83 -31.58 4.86 -12.31
C LYS A 83 -31.87 3.69 -11.39
N ALA A 84 -33.06 3.70 -10.81
CA ALA A 84 -33.59 2.54 -10.10
C ALA A 84 -33.64 1.35 -11.07
N GLY A 85 -33.21 0.18 -10.58
CA GLY A 85 -33.11 -1.05 -11.37
C GLY A 85 -31.78 -1.22 -12.12
N ASP A 86 -30.86 -0.25 -12.09
CA ASP A 86 -29.50 -0.47 -12.56
C ASP A 86 -28.87 -1.64 -11.79
N ALA A 87 -28.31 -2.61 -12.49
CA ALA A 87 -27.66 -3.77 -11.89
C ALA A 87 -26.17 -3.50 -11.69
N ILE A 88 -25.69 -3.66 -10.46
CA ILE A 88 -24.29 -3.43 -10.07
C ILE A 88 -23.64 -4.77 -9.72
N GLU A 89 -22.54 -5.07 -10.39
CA GLU A 89 -21.65 -6.20 -10.09
C GLU A 89 -20.31 -5.66 -9.58
N VAL A 90 -19.97 -5.95 -8.32
CA VAL A 90 -18.70 -5.52 -7.72
C VAL A 90 -17.69 -6.65 -7.78
N PHE A 91 -16.48 -6.35 -8.27
CA PHE A 91 -15.38 -7.29 -8.40
C PHE A 91 -14.25 -6.91 -7.45
N PHE A 92 -13.68 -7.93 -6.79
CA PHE A 92 -12.55 -7.73 -5.89
C PHE A 92 -11.52 -8.85 -6.07
N GLY A 93 -10.41 -8.52 -6.73
CA GLY A 93 -9.33 -9.45 -7.05
C GLY A 93 -9.57 -10.29 -8.31
N ASP A 94 -10.60 -11.14 -8.35
CA ASP A 94 -10.94 -11.93 -9.55
C ASP A 94 -11.97 -11.20 -10.43
N PRO A 95 -11.62 -10.79 -11.66
CA PRO A 95 -12.52 -10.05 -12.54
C PRO A 95 -13.62 -10.92 -13.17
N ARG A 96 -13.60 -12.25 -12.97
CA ARG A 96 -14.59 -13.18 -13.56
C ARG A 96 -15.74 -13.48 -12.62
N VAL A 97 -15.57 -13.24 -11.32
CA VAL A 97 -16.54 -13.60 -10.29
C VAL A 97 -16.84 -12.39 -9.42
N ALA A 98 -18.04 -11.82 -9.58
CA ALA A 98 -18.46 -10.72 -8.72
C ALA A 98 -18.47 -11.15 -7.25
N ALA A 99 -17.89 -10.31 -6.39
CA ALA A 99 -17.91 -10.46 -4.95
C ALA A 99 -19.28 -10.11 -4.37
N VAL A 100 -19.97 -9.12 -4.97
CA VAL A 100 -21.30 -8.65 -4.57
C VAL A 100 -22.10 -8.32 -5.83
N ARG A 101 -23.41 -8.57 -5.80
CA ARG A 101 -24.37 -8.13 -6.81
C ARG A 101 -25.57 -7.51 -6.14
N PHE A 102 -26.05 -6.39 -6.64
CA PHE A 102 -27.26 -5.73 -6.16
C PHE A 102 -27.84 -4.83 -7.25
N SER A 103 -29.06 -4.36 -7.04
CA SER A 103 -29.73 -3.40 -7.92
C SER A 103 -29.93 -2.08 -7.17
N VAL A 104 -29.83 -0.97 -7.90
CA VAL A 104 -30.11 0.36 -7.36
C VAL A 104 -31.59 0.47 -7.01
N LEU A 105 -31.89 0.87 -5.78
CA LEU A 105 -33.25 1.14 -5.31
C LEU A 105 -33.69 2.58 -5.65
N ALA A 106 -35.00 2.83 -5.64
CA ALA A 106 -35.54 4.14 -6.00
C ALA A 106 -35.09 5.28 -5.07
N ASP A 107 -34.95 4.98 -3.78
CA ASP A 107 -34.46 5.91 -2.75
C ASP A 107 -32.92 6.09 -2.76
N GLN A 108 -32.21 5.22 -3.47
CA GLN A 108 -30.76 5.28 -3.62
C GLN A 108 -30.30 6.14 -4.81
N VAL A 109 -31.21 6.50 -5.73
CA VAL A 109 -30.86 7.28 -6.91
C VAL A 109 -30.33 8.65 -6.49
N GLY A 110 -29.12 8.99 -6.97
CA GLY A 110 -28.44 10.25 -6.62
C GLY A 110 -27.76 10.24 -5.25
N ASN A 111 -27.82 9.12 -4.51
CA ASN A 111 -27.22 8.96 -3.19
C ASN A 111 -26.05 7.96 -3.22
N ASN A 112 -25.19 8.06 -2.21
CA ASN A 112 -24.15 7.06 -1.97
C ASN A 112 -24.80 5.73 -1.55
N ILE A 113 -24.38 4.62 -2.18
CA ILE A 113 -24.85 3.28 -1.85
C ILE A 113 -23.77 2.56 -1.04
N GLU A 114 -24.08 2.30 0.22
CA GLU A 114 -23.28 1.43 1.08
C GLU A 114 -23.56 -0.03 0.78
N PHE A 115 -22.49 -0.82 0.67
CA PHE A 115 -22.57 -2.26 0.53
C PHE A 115 -21.38 -2.92 1.24
N TYR A 116 -21.47 -4.23 1.46
CA TYR A 116 -20.42 -4.98 2.12
C TYR A 116 -19.88 -6.08 1.22
N ILE A 117 -18.55 -6.11 1.05
CA ILE A 117 -17.85 -7.25 0.44
C ILE A 117 -17.69 -8.32 1.52
N PRO A 118 -18.26 -9.54 1.36
CA PRO A 118 -18.19 -10.58 2.37
C PRO A 118 -16.75 -10.90 2.77
N ALA A 119 -16.49 -11.10 4.07
CA ALA A 119 -15.14 -11.31 4.60
C ALA A 119 -14.35 -12.42 3.85
N LYS A 120 -15.02 -13.52 3.48
CA LYS A 120 -14.42 -14.63 2.71
C LYS A 120 -13.93 -14.26 1.30
N LYS A 121 -14.39 -13.13 0.75
CA LYS A 121 -13.98 -12.60 -0.55
C LYS A 121 -12.86 -11.55 -0.43
N VAL A 122 -12.58 -11.08 0.80
CA VAL A 122 -11.47 -10.17 1.09
C VAL A 122 -10.21 -11.01 1.31
N LEU A 123 -9.38 -11.13 0.28
CA LEU A 123 -8.18 -11.97 0.31
C LEU A 123 -6.91 -11.11 0.35
N ALA A 124 -5.94 -11.51 1.18
CA ALA A 124 -4.67 -10.79 1.35
C ALA A 124 -3.90 -10.61 0.02
N GLY A 125 -3.11 -9.54 -0.07
CA GLY A 125 -2.35 -9.16 -1.28
C GLY A 125 -2.92 -7.91 -1.96
N ILE A 126 -2.34 -7.53 -3.11
CA ILE A 126 -2.87 -6.43 -3.92
C ILE A 126 -4.07 -6.96 -4.71
N ARG A 127 -5.20 -6.24 -4.63
CA ARG A 127 -6.47 -6.62 -5.23
C ARG A 127 -7.05 -5.44 -6.00
N ASP A 128 -7.55 -5.72 -7.20
CA ASP A 128 -8.29 -4.74 -7.98
C ASP A 128 -9.73 -4.70 -7.49
N LEU A 129 -10.19 -3.51 -7.13
CA LEU A 129 -11.57 -3.23 -6.72
C LEU A 129 -12.21 -2.31 -7.75
N PHE A 130 -13.28 -2.78 -8.39
CA PHE A 130 -14.06 -2.04 -9.36
C PHE A 130 -15.49 -2.58 -9.40
N PHE A 131 -16.39 -1.85 -10.03
CA PHE A 131 -17.74 -2.34 -10.31
C PHE A 131 -18.10 -2.18 -11.78
N VAL A 132 -19.08 -2.96 -12.19
CA VAL A 132 -19.70 -2.90 -13.50
C VAL A 132 -21.17 -2.59 -13.32
N VAL A 133 -21.66 -1.60 -14.05
CA VAL A 133 -23.07 -1.23 -14.10
C VAL A 133 -23.68 -1.73 -15.39
N THR A 134 -24.85 -2.37 -15.30
CA THR A 134 -25.75 -2.61 -16.43
C THR A 134 -27.00 -1.78 -16.22
N ARG A 135 -27.25 -0.80 -17.10
CA ARG A 135 -28.36 0.14 -16.93
C ARG A 135 -29.71 -0.58 -17.02
N ALA A 136 -30.71 -0.08 -16.30
CA ALA A 136 -32.07 -0.62 -16.36
C ALA A 136 -32.59 -0.63 -17.81
N GLY A 137 -32.98 -1.82 -18.29
CA GLY A 137 -33.47 -2.02 -19.67
C GLY A 137 -32.40 -2.01 -20.76
N ALA A 138 -31.11 -1.90 -20.41
CA ALA A 138 -30.00 -2.01 -21.35
C ALA A 138 -29.22 -3.33 -21.16
N THR A 139 -28.47 -3.72 -22.19
CA THR A 139 -27.54 -4.85 -22.14
C THR A 139 -26.08 -4.42 -22.04
N ASN A 140 -25.80 -3.13 -22.27
CA ASN A 140 -24.45 -2.59 -22.25
C ASN A 140 -23.93 -2.54 -20.82
N LYS A 141 -22.65 -2.90 -20.67
CA LYS A 141 -21.93 -2.91 -19.40
C LYS A 141 -20.91 -1.78 -19.39
N GLU A 142 -20.96 -0.94 -18.38
CA GLU A 142 -20.00 0.14 -18.15
C GLU A 142 -19.16 -0.20 -16.91
N THR A 143 -17.84 -0.03 -17.00
CA THR A 143 -16.91 -0.38 -15.91
C THR A 143 -16.41 0.88 -15.21
N SER A 144 -16.34 0.85 -13.89
CA SER A 144 -15.78 1.93 -13.09
C SER A 144 -14.28 2.04 -13.19
N LEU A 145 -13.73 3.16 -12.72
CA LEU A 145 -12.30 3.23 -12.43
C LEU A 145 -11.90 2.15 -11.42
N THR A 146 -10.73 1.53 -11.64
CA THR A 146 -10.19 0.51 -10.75
C THR A 146 -9.38 1.14 -9.62
N LEU A 147 -9.57 0.62 -8.41
CA LEU A 147 -8.77 0.92 -7.22
C LEU A 147 -7.88 -0.28 -6.88
N LYS A 148 -6.57 -0.08 -6.74
CA LYS A 148 -5.62 -1.12 -6.34
C LYS A 148 -5.44 -1.12 -4.83
N VAL A 149 -6.02 -2.11 -4.16
CA VAL A 149 -6.10 -2.21 -2.70
C VAL A 149 -5.08 -3.22 -2.18
N LEU A 150 -4.19 -2.80 -1.28
CA LEU A 150 -3.35 -3.71 -0.51
C LEU A 150 -4.13 -4.25 0.69
N VAL A 151 -4.51 -5.52 0.64
CA VAL A 151 -5.19 -6.21 1.75
C VAL A 151 -4.17 -6.89 2.64
N ARG A 152 -4.14 -6.52 3.93
CA ARG A 152 -3.31 -7.15 4.96
C ARG A 152 -4.19 -7.62 6.12
N LEU A 153 -4.39 -8.94 6.18
CA LEU A 153 -5.25 -9.56 7.20
C LEU A 153 -4.48 -10.19 8.37
N VAL A 154 -3.15 -10.23 8.28
CA VAL A 154 -2.29 -10.81 9.31
C VAL A 154 -1.46 -9.70 9.93
N ALA A 155 -1.58 -9.58 11.25
CA ALA A 155 -0.83 -8.60 12.03
C ALA A 155 0.69 -8.89 11.97
N PRO A 156 1.54 -7.85 12.01
CA PRO A 156 2.96 -8.06 12.35
C PRO A 156 3.06 -8.85 13.66
N GLY A 157 3.91 -9.87 13.71
CA GLY A 157 4.03 -10.74 14.89
C GLY A 157 2.92 -11.80 15.02
N GLY A 158 1.81 -11.70 14.28
CA GLY A 158 0.70 -12.65 14.36
C GLY A 158 0.00 -12.61 15.71
N ASN A 159 -0.50 -13.76 16.18
CA ASN A 159 -1.03 -13.89 17.53
C ASN A 159 0.13 -14.10 18.52
N ASP A 160 0.05 -13.49 19.70
CA ASP A 160 1.01 -13.74 20.77
C ASP A 160 0.89 -15.18 21.29
N PRO A 161 1.96 -15.98 21.28
CA PRO A 161 1.93 -17.33 21.85
C PRO A 161 1.87 -17.33 23.38
N GLN A 162 2.19 -16.23 24.06
CA GLN A 162 2.22 -16.15 25.53
C GLN A 162 1.52 -14.87 26.03
N PRO A 163 0.21 -14.72 25.78
CA PRO A 163 -0.53 -13.49 26.08
C PRO A 163 -0.68 -13.21 27.60
N ASP A 164 -0.41 -14.20 28.44
CA ASP A 164 -0.42 -14.09 29.90
C ASP A 164 0.85 -13.46 30.47
N ARG A 165 1.89 -13.27 29.65
CA ARG A 165 3.16 -12.72 30.06
C ARG A 165 3.36 -11.30 29.53
N PRO A 166 4.14 -10.45 30.22
CA PRO A 166 4.45 -9.12 29.72
C PRO A 166 5.15 -9.15 28.36
N GLY A 167 4.73 -8.26 27.46
CA GLY A 167 5.28 -8.12 26.11
C GLY A 167 4.52 -8.96 25.07
N HIS A 168 5.06 -9.04 23.85
CA HIS A 168 4.52 -9.86 22.78
C HIS A 168 5.63 -10.79 22.26
N TYR A 169 5.49 -12.10 22.43
CA TYR A 169 6.63 -13.02 22.29
C TYR A 169 7.09 -13.28 20.85
N ASN A 170 6.27 -12.88 19.87
CA ASN A 170 6.68 -12.83 18.45
C ASN A 170 7.22 -11.45 18.00
N LEU A 171 7.14 -10.42 18.84
CA LEU A 171 7.67 -9.08 18.58
C LEU A 171 8.76 -8.79 19.61
N LEU A 172 9.88 -9.49 19.46
CA LEU A 172 11.00 -9.41 20.38
C LEU A 172 11.56 -7.99 20.46
N PRO A 173 12.07 -7.59 21.64
CA PRO A 173 12.65 -6.27 21.79
C PRO A 173 13.85 -6.10 20.86
N PRO A 174 14.08 -4.87 20.38
CA PRO A 174 15.26 -4.55 19.60
C PRO A 174 16.54 -4.81 20.40
N GLN A 175 17.61 -5.17 19.69
CA GLN A 175 18.90 -5.52 20.26
C GLN A 175 19.96 -4.51 19.85
N LEU A 176 20.84 -4.12 20.76
CA LEU A 176 22.02 -3.33 20.40
C LEU A 176 22.95 -4.17 19.52
N VAL A 177 23.53 -3.56 18.49
CA VAL A 177 24.54 -4.23 17.64
C VAL A 177 25.77 -4.58 18.46
N ASN A 178 26.22 -3.65 19.30
CA ASN A 178 27.36 -3.80 20.21
C ASN A 178 26.92 -3.38 21.62
N PRO A 179 26.28 -4.26 22.40
CA PRO A 179 25.87 -3.93 23.76
C PRO A 179 27.09 -3.79 24.69
N PRO A 180 27.06 -2.85 25.65
CA PRO A 180 28.05 -2.75 26.73
C PRO A 180 28.10 -4.03 27.57
N ALA A 181 29.27 -4.33 28.15
CA ALA A 181 29.50 -5.57 28.90
C ALA A 181 28.67 -5.64 30.20
N ASP A 182 28.46 -4.51 30.86
CA ASP A 182 27.62 -4.36 32.05
C ASP A 182 26.11 -4.27 31.72
N LYS A 183 25.77 -4.24 30.43
CA LYS A 183 24.40 -4.09 29.88
C LYS A 183 23.73 -2.76 30.25
N ILE A 184 24.50 -1.78 30.70
CA ILE A 184 24.02 -0.43 30.98
C ILE A 184 24.55 0.45 29.85
N VAL A 185 23.66 1.20 29.21
CA VAL A 185 24.06 2.18 28.20
C VAL A 185 24.44 3.46 28.90
N HIS A 186 25.69 3.88 28.72
CA HIS A 186 26.23 5.16 29.17
C HIS A 186 26.33 6.15 28.00
N GLU A 187 26.57 7.43 28.31
CA GLU A 187 26.69 8.48 27.29
C GLU A 187 27.83 8.22 26.29
N GLU A 188 28.90 7.55 26.75
CA GLU A 188 30.06 7.17 25.93
C GLU A 188 29.77 6.05 24.91
N ASP A 189 28.68 5.31 25.06
CA ASP A 189 28.29 4.26 24.12
C ASP A 189 27.60 4.82 22.87
N PHE A 190 27.12 6.07 22.94
CA PHE A 190 26.49 6.72 21.81
C PHE A 190 27.51 7.10 20.75
N GLN A 191 27.11 6.93 19.49
CA GLN A 191 27.92 7.27 18.33
C GLN A 191 27.37 8.54 17.70
N GLU A 192 28.27 9.39 17.20
CA GLU A 192 27.87 10.49 16.33
C GLU A 192 27.29 9.91 15.03
N ILE A 193 26.07 10.32 14.73
CA ILE A 193 25.32 9.98 13.52
C ILE A 193 24.88 11.27 12.84
N VAL A 194 24.58 11.17 11.55
CA VAL A 194 23.97 12.28 10.82
C VAL A 194 22.46 12.18 10.97
N GLY A 195 21.85 13.22 11.55
CA GLY A 195 20.41 13.38 11.69
C GLY A 195 19.69 13.47 10.33
N GLU A 196 18.36 13.43 10.37
CA GLU A 196 17.52 13.51 9.16
C GLU A 196 17.57 14.91 8.52
N ASP A 197 17.79 15.92 9.33
CA ASP A 197 18.05 17.32 8.96
C ASP A 197 19.50 17.56 8.49
N GLY A 198 20.36 16.54 8.55
CA GLY A 198 21.77 16.64 8.19
C GLY A 198 22.67 17.15 9.33
N GLU A 199 22.11 17.40 10.52
CA GLU A 199 22.87 17.88 11.67
C GLU A 199 23.47 16.70 12.48
N PRO A 200 24.61 16.91 13.16
CA PRO A 200 25.17 15.90 14.07
C PRO A 200 24.19 15.54 15.18
N ALA A 201 24.00 14.24 15.40
CA ALA A 201 23.19 13.70 16.49
C ALA A 201 23.92 12.55 17.17
N LEU A 202 23.54 12.23 18.40
CA LEU A 202 24.02 11.04 19.11
C LEU A 202 22.99 9.91 18.96
N GLY A 203 23.46 8.72 18.60
CA GLY A 203 22.60 7.59 18.33
C GLY A 203 23.26 6.24 18.61
N MET A 204 22.44 5.20 18.53
CA MET A 204 22.83 3.83 18.80
C MET A 204 22.35 2.94 17.65
N ASN A 205 23.22 2.02 17.23
CA ASN A 205 22.85 1.04 16.23
C ASN A 205 22.07 -0.10 16.87
N VAL A 206 20.82 -0.29 16.43
CA VAL A 206 19.92 -1.34 16.90
C VAL A 206 19.53 -2.27 15.76
N ILE A 207 19.30 -3.53 16.10
CA ILE A 207 18.73 -4.55 15.22
C ILE A 207 17.34 -4.86 15.74
N VAL A 208 16.33 -4.74 14.88
CA VAL A 208 15.03 -5.34 15.14
C VAL A 208 15.10 -6.81 14.69
N PRO A 209 14.91 -7.77 15.61
CA PRO A 209 14.86 -9.18 15.22
C PRO A 209 13.76 -9.41 14.18
N ALA A 210 14.00 -10.34 13.25
CA ALA A 210 12.96 -10.74 12.31
C ALA A 210 11.77 -11.31 13.08
N TYR A 211 10.56 -10.85 12.73
CA TYR A 211 9.31 -11.31 13.34
C TYR A 211 8.38 -11.96 12.32
N PRO A 212 7.43 -12.81 12.75
CA PRO A 212 6.43 -13.40 11.87
C PRO A 212 5.64 -12.33 11.10
N ASN A 213 5.42 -12.57 9.80
CA ASN A 213 4.72 -11.64 8.91
C ASN A 213 5.41 -10.27 8.72
N MET A 214 6.71 -10.17 9.03
CA MET A 214 7.52 -9.01 8.70
C MET A 214 7.50 -8.74 7.19
N ARG A 215 7.28 -7.48 6.82
CA ARG A 215 7.26 -7.05 5.42
C ARG A 215 8.04 -5.75 5.24
N ALA A 216 8.48 -5.53 4.00
CA ALA A 216 8.96 -4.23 3.59
C ALA A 216 7.86 -3.19 3.86
N TYR A 217 8.29 -2.00 4.30
CA TYR A 217 7.41 -0.89 4.66
C TYR A 217 6.56 -1.09 5.92
N ASP A 218 6.84 -2.11 6.75
CA ASP A 218 6.33 -2.12 8.12
C ASP A 218 6.84 -0.88 8.87
N THR A 219 5.92 -0.14 9.48
CA THR A 219 6.28 0.97 10.37
C THR A 219 6.57 0.42 11.75
N ILE A 220 7.76 0.73 12.26
CA ILE A 220 8.21 0.31 13.59
C ILE A 220 8.37 1.58 14.42
N GLN A 221 7.59 1.70 15.49
CA GLN A 221 7.77 2.75 16.49
C GLN A 221 8.67 2.21 17.60
N PHE A 222 9.78 2.90 17.85
CA PHE A 222 10.74 2.54 18.89
C PHE A 222 10.61 3.51 20.05
N SER A 223 10.74 3.01 21.28
CA SER A 223 10.78 3.84 22.49
C SER A 223 11.85 3.37 23.46
N TRP A 224 12.51 4.31 24.13
CA TRP A 224 13.51 4.08 25.17
C TRP A 224 13.26 5.00 26.37
N GLY A 225 13.31 4.46 27.59
CA GLY A 225 13.14 5.26 28.81
C GLY A 225 11.81 6.04 28.89
N GLY A 226 10.77 5.58 28.19
CA GLY A 226 9.47 6.26 28.11
C GLY A 226 9.35 7.30 26.98
N GLY A 227 10.43 7.62 26.26
CA GLY A 227 10.42 8.49 25.09
C GLY A 227 10.37 7.71 23.78
N VAL A 228 9.71 8.23 22.75
CA VAL A 228 9.76 7.67 21.39
C VAL A 228 11.07 8.09 20.73
N CYS A 229 11.86 7.12 20.25
CA CYS A 229 13.07 7.42 19.50
C CYS A 229 12.77 7.51 18.01
N ARG A 230 13.43 8.44 17.32
CA ARG A 230 13.38 8.54 15.86
C ARG A 230 14.37 7.56 15.25
N ALA A 231 13.90 6.76 14.29
CA ALA A 231 14.76 5.85 13.56
C ALA A 231 15.43 6.58 12.39
N HIS A 232 16.77 6.56 12.33
CA HIS A 232 17.54 7.09 11.20
C HIS A 232 18.01 5.93 10.31
N GLY A 233 17.39 5.77 9.14
CA GLY A 233 17.78 4.81 8.10
C GLY A 233 17.53 3.32 8.42
N THR A 234 16.51 2.71 7.81
CA THR A 234 16.34 1.24 7.83
C THR A 234 17.18 0.58 6.74
N ALA A 235 18.42 0.21 7.04
CA ALA A 235 19.22 -0.62 6.13
C ALA A 235 18.89 -2.10 6.33
N TRP A 236 18.11 -2.69 5.42
CA TRP A 236 17.84 -4.14 5.41
C TRP A 236 19.12 -4.92 5.07
N ARG A 237 19.84 -5.43 6.08
CA ARG A 237 20.86 -6.45 5.86
C ARG A 237 20.23 -7.84 5.93
N ARG A 238 19.99 -8.45 4.75
CA ARG A 238 19.77 -9.91 4.69
C ARG A 238 21.04 -10.61 5.15
N ARG A 239 21.01 -11.31 6.29
CA ARG A 239 22.04 -12.29 6.64
C ARG A 239 21.74 -13.58 5.87
N HIS A 240 22.20 -13.70 4.63
CA HIS A 240 22.49 -15.00 4.01
C HIS A 240 23.52 -14.83 2.89
N GLY A 241 24.61 -15.60 3.01
CA GLY A 241 25.72 -15.61 2.06
C GLY A 241 25.28 -16.08 0.68
N TYR A 242 25.28 -15.16 -0.26
CA TYR A 242 25.38 -15.45 -1.68
C TYR A 242 26.45 -14.51 -2.25
N ARG A 243 27.63 -15.06 -2.56
CA ARG A 243 28.68 -14.35 -3.29
C ARG A 243 28.19 -14.21 -4.73
N ASP A 244 27.70 -13.04 -5.10
CA ASP A 244 27.51 -12.72 -6.50
C ASP A 244 28.88 -12.49 -7.14
N ARG A 245 29.38 -13.54 -7.79
CA ARG A 245 30.62 -13.50 -8.56
C ARG A 245 30.32 -12.88 -9.91
N ARG A 246 30.05 -11.57 -9.94
CA ARG A 246 30.02 -10.79 -11.18
C ARG A 246 30.69 -9.43 -11.01
N GLN A 247 32.02 -9.48 -11.03
CA GLN A 247 32.84 -8.42 -11.62
C GLN A 247 34.20 -9.05 -11.98
N ARG A 248 34.31 -9.49 -13.23
CA ARG A 248 35.56 -9.54 -14.03
C ARG A 248 35.18 -9.97 -15.43
N GLY A 249 35.43 -9.09 -16.39
CA GLY A 249 35.17 -9.31 -17.79
C GLY A 249 34.99 -7.99 -18.50
N GLN A 250 36.07 -7.22 -18.59
CA GLN A 250 36.26 -6.29 -19.70
C GLN A 250 36.01 -7.07 -20.99
N ASP A 251 35.13 -6.57 -21.86
CA ASP A 251 35.03 -7.02 -23.25
C ASP A 251 35.30 -5.83 -24.17
N PRO A 252 36.38 -5.86 -24.97
CA PRO A 252 36.65 -4.89 -26.02
C PRO A 252 35.85 -5.28 -27.27
N ARG A 253 34.89 -4.44 -27.67
CA ARG A 253 34.24 -4.59 -28.99
C ARG A 253 34.99 -3.84 -30.07
N GLY A 254 35.23 -4.56 -31.17
CA GLY A 254 35.33 -4.04 -32.53
C GLY A 254 36.64 -4.45 -33.20
N GLY A 255 36.68 -5.21 -34.29
CA GLY A 255 35.64 -5.78 -35.14
C GLY A 255 36.37 -6.55 -36.24
N ARG A 256 35.89 -7.74 -36.59
CA ARG A 256 36.47 -8.56 -37.67
C ARG A 256 35.53 -8.46 -38.87
N GLN A 257 35.91 -7.71 -39.90
CA GLN A 257 35.36 -7.88 -41.24
C GLN A 257 36.31 -8.76 -42.04
N ARG A 258 35.77 -9.86 -42.58
CA ARG A 258 36.39 -10.68 -43.62
C ARG A 258 35.92 -10.16 -44.98
N ARG A 259 36.84 -10.02 -45.92
CA ARG A 259 36.62 -10.24 -47.36
C ARG A 259 37.84 -10.93 -47.95
N ASP A 260 37.57 -12.12 -48.49
CA ASP A 260 38.11 -12.84 -49.65
C ASP A 260 39.50 -12.53 -50.22
N GLY A 261 40.22 -13.60 -50.57
CA GLY A 261 41.29 -13.56 -51.57
C GLY A 261 42.34 -14.66 -51.45
N THR A 262 42.08 -15.81 -52.09
CA THR A 262 43.02 -16.72 -52.80
C THR A 262 44.34 -17.16 -52.16
N GLY A 263 44.55 -18.48 -52.13
CA GLY A 263 45.81 -19.10 -51.71
C GLY A 263 46.88 -19.19 -52.80
N LEU A 264 48.03 -19.73 -52.37
CA LEU A 264 49.08 -20.51 -53.06
C LEU A 264 50.24 -20.69 -52.03
N PRO A 265 51.10 -21.72 -52.11
CA PRO A 265 50.73 -23.10 -51.81
C PRO A 265 51.73 -23.83 -50.87
N HIS A 266 51.37 -25.09 -50.53
CA HIS A 266 52.19 -26.25 -50.14
C HIS A 266 53.37 -26.08 -49.16
N LEU A 267 53.23 -26.68 -47.97
CA LEU A 267 53.77 -28.02 -47.62
C LEU A 267 53.09 -28.53 -46.34
#